data_AF-A0A4U5PV87-F1
#
_entry.id   AF-A0A4U5PV87-F1
#
_cell.length_a   1.000
_cell.length_b   1.000
_cell.length_c   1.000
_cell.angle_alpha   90.00
_cell.angle_beta   90.00
_cell.angle_gamma   90.00
#
_symmetry.space_group_name_H-M   'P 1'
#
loop_
_entity.id
_entity.type
_entity.pdbx_description
1 polymer ?
#
loop_
_entity_poly.entity_id
_entity_poly.type
_entity_poly.pdbx_seq_one_letter_code
_entity_poly.pdbx_strand_id
1 'polypeptide(L)'
;MAAASPAVTRRLPLLLPQKSANLMEWKMQRIRKSTLLLFLESLDVVTGYRMHGRGWRSVYCVTERDAFRGTAPINLTDRLHQVLRWATGSVEIFFSRNNALLGGPRLKLLQRIAYLNVGIYPFTSIFLVVYCFIPAFSLFTNQFIVASLTVTFLVYLFIISVTLCILAVLEINWSGIELEEWWRNEQFWLIGGTSAHLAAVLQGLLKVIAGIEISFTLTSKSAGDDADDEFSDLYLFKWTSLMILPCTIIMTNFIAIAVGVSRTIYSEAPQWSKLLGGVFFSFWVLAHFYPFVKGLMGRRGRTPTIIYVWSALLSICISLLWVAIDPPSGNNQIGGLFQLP
;
A
#
# COMPACT_ATOMS: atom_id res chain seq x y z
N MET A 1 46.33 62.80 18.99
CA MET A 1 46.55 62.21 17.65
C MET A 1 47.44 60.98 17.83
N ALA A 2 46.84 59.79 17.85
CA ALA A 2 47.54 58.51 17.68
C ALA A 2 46.51 57.49 17.21
N ALA A 3 46.84 56.79 16.14
CA ALA A 3 45.93 56.13 15.22
C ALA A 3 45.38 54.79 15.74
N ALA A 4 44.15 54.47 15.31
CA ALA A 4 43.56 53.15 15.44
C ALA A 4 44.25 52.15 14.49
N SER A 5 44.62 50.97 15.01
CA SER A 5 45.10 49.82 14.23
C SER A 5 43.96 48.80 14.06
N PRO A 6 43.69 48.27 12.86
CA PRO A 6 42.67 47.26 12.66
C PRO A 6 43.24 45.86 12.90
N ALA A 7 42.66 45.12 13.84
CA ALA A 7 42.98 43.70 14.03
C ALA A 7 42.39 42.87 12.88
N VAL A 8 43.29 42.31 12.07
CA VAL A 8 43.02 41.41 10.94
C VAL A 8 42.45 40.07 11.43
N THR A 9 41.22 39.74 11.04
CA THR A 9 40.62 38.41 11.21
C THR A 9 41.33 37.42 10.28
N ARG A 10 42.26 36.62 10.80
CA ARG A 10 42.83 35.47 10.08
C ARG A 10 41.75 34.39 9.93
N ARG A 11 41.21 34.22 8.71
CA ARG A 11 40.47 32.99 8.35
C ARG A 11 41.46 31.83 8.33
N LEU A 12 41.24 30.83 9.19
CA LEU A 12 41.89 29.52 9.06
C LEU A 12 41.44 28.89 7.72
N PRO A 13 42.36 28.41 6.86
CA PRO A 13 41.99 27.57 5.74
C PRO A 13 41.61 26.18 6.26
N LEU A 14 40.39 25.75 5.92
CA LEU A 14 39.90 24.37 6.08
C LEU A 14 40.79 23.44 5.23
N LEU A 15 41.80 22.83 5.86
CA LEU A 15 42.62 21.78 5.26
C LEU A 15 41.81 20.49 5.21
N LEU A 16 41.02 20.28 4.15
CA LEU A 16 40.64 18.93 3.72
C LEU A 16 41.82 18.38 2.90
N PRO A 17 42.59 17.39 3.39
CA PRO A 17 43.76 16.90 2.68
C PRO A 17 43.32 16.04 1.48
N GLN A 18 43.78 16.38 0.28
CA GLN A 18 43.48 15.70 -0.99
C GLN A 18 43.81 14.18 -0.99
N LYS A 19 44.62 13.69 -0.04
CA LYS A 19 44.85 12.25 0.19
C LYS A 19 43.64 11.51 0.78
N SER A 20 42.73 12.19 1.48
CA SER A 20 41.47 11.58 1.92
C SER A 20 40.46 11.46 0.78
N ALA A 21 40.57 12.27 -0.27
CA ALA A 21 39.73 12.15 -1.47
C ALA A 21 39.98 10.82 -2.18
N ASN A 22 41.24 10.38 -2.30
CA ASN A 22 41.57 9.09 -2.92
C ASN A 22 41.15 7.89 -2.05
N LEU A 23 41.20 7.99 -0.71
CA LEU A 23 40.71 6.95 0.20
C LEU A 23 39.17 6.91 0.26
N MET A 24 38.52 8.07 0.13
CA MET A 24 37.08 8.21 0.02
C MET A 24 36.60 7.75 -1.36
N GLU A 25 37.36 7.98 -2.43
CA GLU A 25 37.19 7.39 -3.76
C GLU A 25 37.43 5.89 -3.74
N TRP A 26 38.42 5.38 -3.01
CA TRP A 26 38.66 3.93 -2.89
C TRP A 26 37.56 3.25 -2.06
N LYS A 27 37.10 3.89 -0.98
CA LYS A 27 35.93 3.45 -0.21
C LYS A 27 34.65 3.56 -1.04
N MET A 28 34.47 4.64 -1.81
CA MET A 28 33.36 4.81 -2.75
C MET A 28 33.45 3.84 -3.93
N GLN A 29 34.64 3.45 -4.41
CA GLN A 29 34.86 2.45 -5.47
C GLN A 29 34.62 1.03 -4.95
N ARG A 30 34.98 0.73 -3.70
CA ARG A 30 34.59 -0.52 -3.02
C ARG A 30 33.08 -0.57 -2.74
N ILE A 31 32.44 0.59 -2.52
CA ILE A 31 30.98 0.76 -2.53
C ILE A 31 30.41 0.70 -3.97
N ARG A 32 31.18 1.03 -5.02
CA ARG A 32 30.77 0.97 -6.44
C ARG A 32 30.75 -0.46 -6.99
N LYS A 33 31.53 -1.41 -6.45
CA LYS A 33 31.23 -2.86 -6.67
C LYS A 33 29.96 -3.32 -5.93
N SER A 34 29.46 -2.48 -5.03
CA SER A 34 28.16 -2.59 -4.36
C SER A 34 27.14 -1.63 -5.00
N THR A 35 27.23 -1.34 -6.30
CA THR A 35 26.33 -0.39 -7.01
C THR A 35 24.84 -0.74 -6.84
N LEU A 36 24.50 -2.01 -6.58
CA LEU A 36 23.12 -2.39 -6.23
C LEU A 36 22.59 -1.75 -4.94
N LEU A 37 23.45 -1.27 -4.03
CA LEU A 37 23.03 -0.70 -2.74
C LEU A 37 22.72 0.79 -2.79
N LEU A 38 23.39 1.57 -3.65
CA LEU A 38 23.16 3.01 -3.74
C LEU A 38 21.85 3.36 -4.45
N PHE A 39 21.25 2.40 -5.16
CA PHE A 39 19.96 2.54 -5.82
C PHE A 39 18.78 1.98 -5.02
N LEU A 40 19.01 1.37 -3.85
CA LEU A 40 17.93 0.85 -3.01
C LEU A 40 17.24 2.02 -2.31
N GLU A 41 15.95 2.20 -2.58
CA GLU A 41 15.09 3.18 -1.89
C GLU A 41 14.97 2.93 -0.37
N SER A 42 15.49 1.78 0.11
CA SER A 42 15.50 1.31 1.51
C SER A 42 16.93 1.01 2.02
N LEU A 43 17.90 1.86 1.68
CA LEU A 43 19.30 1.73 2.11
C LEU A 43 19.47 1.60 3.65
N ASP A 44 18.58 2.23 4.41
CA ASP A 44 18.52 2.19 5.87
C ASP A 44 18.33 0.77 6.42
N VAL A 45 17.31 0.05 5.95
CA VAL A 45 17.01 -1.32 6.38
C VAL A 45 18.15 -2.27 6.02
N VAL A 46 18.72 -2.12 4.82
CA VAL A 46 19.83 -2.97 4.35
C VAL A 46 21.09 -2.75 5.17
N THR A 47 21.39 -1.49 5.51
CA THR A 47 22.55 -1.14 6.34
C THR A 47 22.41 -1.74 7.73
N GLY A 48 21.24 -1.60 8.35
CA GLY A 48 20.94 -2.21 9.65
C GLY A 48 21.10 -3.73 9.63
N TYR A 49 20.53 -4.41 8.61
CA TYR A 49 20.67 -5.86 8.45
C TYR A 49 22.14 -6.30 8.33
N ARG A 50 22.96 -5.57 7.56
CA ARG A 50 24.40 -5.89 7.41
C ARG A 50 25.21 -5.63 8.67
N MET A 51 24.81 -4.66 9.49
CA MET A 51 25.43 -4.44 10.80
C MET A 51 25.06 -5.57 11.76
N HIS A 52 23.78 -5.93 11.84
CA HIS A 52 23.33 -7.06 12.65
C HIS A 52 23.93 -8.40 12.22
N GLY A 53 24.11 -8.62 10.91
CA GLY A 53 24.83 -9.78 10.38
C GLY A 53 26.29 -9.88 10.84
N ARG A 54 26.90 -8.77 11.28
CA ARG A 54 28.24 -8.75 11.88
C ARG A 54 28.24 -8.94 13.39
N GLY A 55 27.08 -9.00 14.04
CA GLY A 55 26.93 -9.19 15.49
C GLY A 55 26.65 -7.91 16.28
N TRP A 56 26.42 -6.77 15.61
CA TRP A 56 25.99 -5.54 16.27
C TRP A 56 24.59 -5.69 16.87
N ARG A 57 24.29 -4.90 17.90
CA ARG A 57 22.98 -4.85 18.55
C ARG A 57 22.41 -3.44 18.47
N SER A 58 21.14 -3.32 18.08
CA SER A 58 20.39 -2.06 18.11
C SER A 58 19.67 -1.89 19.45
N VAL A 59 19.51 -0.64 19.89
CA VAL A 59 18.71 -0.27 21.06
C VAL A 59 17.65 0.72 20.60
N TYR A 60 16.39 0.48 20.99
CA TYR A 60 15.28 1.40 20.77
C TYR A 60 14.98 2.10 22.10
N CYS A 61 15.06 3.43 22.11
CA CYS A 61 14.88 4.26 23.31
C CYS A 61 13.71 5.21 23.08
N VAL A 62 12.71 5.14 23.94
CA VAL A 62 11.55 6.04 23.94
C VAL A 62 11.73 6.98 25.13
N THR A 63 11.81 8.28 24.86
CA THR A 63 11.88 9.33 25.87
C THR A 63 10.48 9.89 26.12
N GLU A 64 10.20 10.38 27.33
CA GLU A 64 8.88 10.99 27.66
C GLU A 64 8.49 12.16 26.74
N ARG A 65 9.49 12.89 26.24
CA ARG A 65 9.30 13.91 25.21
C ARG A 65 9.95 13.44 23.92
N ASP A 66 9.29 13.68 22.80
CA ASP A 66 9.85 13.37 21.48
C ASP A 66 11.20 14.08 21.31
N ALA A 67 12.28 13.31 21.26
CA ALA A 67 13.62 13.84 21.02
C ALA A 67 13.77 14.34 19.57
N PHE A 68 12.97 13.82 18.66
CA PHE A 68 12.98 14.17 17.24
C PHE A 68 11.54 14.40 16.76
N ARG A 69 11.30 15.56 16.15
CA ARG A 69 10.02 15.90 15.52
C ARG A 69 10.25 16.19 14.05
N GLY A 70 9.49 15.52 13.20
CA GLY A 70 9.51 15.71 11.75
C GLY A 70 8.14 16.12 11.23
N THR A 71 8.09 16.74 10.06
CA THR A 71 6.84 17.03 9.36
C THR A 71 6.37 15.77 8.63
N ALA A 72 5.11 15.38 8.85
CA ALA A 72 4.49 14.26 8.15
C ALA A 72 3.82 14.74 6.85
N PRO A 73 3.82 13.92 5.78
CA PRO A 73 3.04 14.23 4.59
C PRO A 73 1.56 14.33 4.95
N ILE A 74 0.92 15.44 4.58
CA ILE A 74 -0.48 15.71 4.87
C ILE A 74 -1.37 15.23 3.71
N ASN A 75 -0.83 15.23 2.48
CA ASN A 75 -1.55 14.79 1.29
C ASN A 75 -1.51 13.26 1.13
N LEU A 76 -2.67 12.66 0.84
CA LEU A 76 -2.81 11.22 0.58
C LEU A 76 -1.89 10.75 -0.55
N THR A 77 -1.75 11.54 -1.62
CA THR A 77 -0.94 11.18 -2.79
C THR A 77 0.54 11.08 -2.44
N ASP A 78 1.06 12.07 -1.72
CA ASP A 78 2.46 12.06 -1.28
C ASP A 78 2.74 10.89 -0.33
N ARG A 79 1.76 10.57 0.53
CA ARG A 79 1.83 9.42 1.42
C ARG A 79 1.82 8.10 0.66
N LEU A 80 1.00 7.94 -0.38
CA LEU A 80 0.99 6.75 -1.24
C LEU A 80 2.31 6.59 -2.00
N HIS A 81 2.88 7.66 -2.53
CA HIS A 81 4.19 7.61 -3.16
C HIS A 81 5.31 7.28 -2.16
N GLN A 82 5.20 7.73 -0.91
CA GLN A 82 6.12 7.32 0.15
C GLN A 82 6.03 5.82 0.43
N VAL A 83 4.83 5.28 0.60
CA VAL A 83 4.61 3.84 0.82
C VAL A 83 5.08 3.02 -0.38
N LEU A 84 4.85 3.51 -1.61
CA LEU A 84 5.34 2.86 -2.82
C LEU A 84 6.85 2.68 -2.77
N ARG A 85 7.60 3.73 -2.40
CA ARG A 85 9.07 3.64 -2.30
C ARG A 85 9.54 2.62 -1.26
N TRP A 86 8.88 2.60 -0.10
CA TRP A 86 9.17 1.61 0.94
C TRP A 86 8.91 0.18 0.46
N ALA A 87 7.78 -0.04 -0.23
CA ALA A 87 7.41 -1.35 -0.77
C ALA A 87 8.37 -1.79 -1.88
N THR A 88 8.72 -0.89 -2.81
CA THR A 88 9.71 -1.16 -3.87
C THR A 88 11.05 -1.56 -3.28
N GLY A 89 11.56 -0.77 -2.33
CA GLY A 89 12.80 -1.12 -1.62
C GLY A 89 12.72 -2.49 -0.93
N SER A 90 11.58 -2.82 -0.32
CA SER A 90 11.37 -4.10 0.36
C SER A 90 11.36 -5.28 -0.61
N VAL A 91 10.70 -5.14 -1.77
CA VAL A 91 10.70 -6.15 -2.84
C VAL A 91 12.09 -6.34 -3.44
N GLU A 92 12.85 -5.26 -3.62
CA GLU A 92 14.23 -5.33 -4.10
C GLU A 92 15.14 -6.05 -3.09
N ILE A 93 14.98 -5.79 -1.79
CA ILE A 93 15.71 -6.52 -0.74
C ILE A 93 15.39 -8.01 -0.82
N PHE A 94 14.13 -8.38 -0.99
CA PHE A 94 13.69 -9.78 -1.07
C PHE A 94 14.34 -10.53 -2.24
N PHE A 95 14.43 -9.90 -3.42
CA PHE A 95 15.08 -10.48 -4.60
C PHE A 95 16.61 -10.32 -4.61
N SER A 96 17.17 -9.51 -3.72
CA SER A 96 18.62 -9.30 -3.63
C SER A 96 19.36 -10.52 -3.03
N ARG A 97 20.67 -10.60 -3.29
CA ARG A 97 21.57 -11.56 -2.62
C ARG A 97 21.65 -11.39 -1.10
N ASN A 98 21.11 -10.29 -0.56
CA ASN A 98 21.13 -9.96 0.86
C ASN A 98 19.79 -10.30 1.53
N ASN A 99 19.08 -11.32 1.02
CA ASN A 99 17.81 -11.80 1.55
C ASN A 99 17.96 -12.35 2.99
N ALA A 100 16.99 -12.05 3.84
CA ALA A 100 16.90 -12.52 5.23
C ALA A 100 16.90 -14.06 5.35
N LEU A 101 16.43 -14.77 4.31
CA LEU A 101 16.49 -16.23 4.22
C LEU A 101 17.93 -16.77 4.17
N LEU A 102 18.84 -16.01 3.57
CA LEU A 102 20.27 -16.34 3.44
C LEU A 102 21.09 -15.76 4.60
N GLY A 103 20.43 -15.41 5.71
CA GLY A 103 21.04 -14.77 6.87
C GLY A 103 22.14 -15.62 7.51
N GLY A 104 23.30 -14.99 7.73
CA GLY A 104 24.46 -15.64 8.35
C GLY A 104 24.21 -16.14 9.79
N PRO A 105 25.04 -17.05 10.30
CA PRO A 105 24.86 -17.74 11.59
C PRO A 105 24.81 -16.81 12.82
N ARG A 106 25.24 -15.55 12.66
CA ARG A 106 25.28 -14.56 13.76
C ARG A 106 23.95 -13.86 14.04
N LEU A 107 22.96 -13.99 13.16
CA LEU A 107 21.61 -13.43 13.36
C LEU A 107 20.73 -14.40 14.15
N LYS A 108 20.08 -13.89 15.21
CA LYS A 108 19.09 -14.66 15.99
C LYS A 108 17.89 -15.05 15.12
N LEU A 109 17.29 -16.22 15.40
CA LEU A 109 16.16 -16.73 14.61
C LEU A 109 14.99 -15.74 14.53
N LEU A 110 14.54 -15.19 15.66
CA LEU A 110 13.43 -14.22 15.69
C LEU A 110 13.76 -12.94 14.92
N GLN A 111 15.02 -12.52 14.94
CA GLN A 111 15.49 -11.37 14.19
C GLN A 111 15.48 -11.65 12.67
N ARG A 112 15.80 -12.88 12.25
CA ARG A 112 15.67 -13.30 10.85
C ARG A 112 14.22 -13.28 10.40
N ILE A 113 13.29 -13.77 11.23
CA ILE A 113 11.85 -13.73 10.93
C ILE A 113 11.37 -12.28 10.80
N ALA A 114 11.79 -11.38 11.69
CA ALA A 114 11.43 -9.96 11.61
C ALA A 114 11.92 -9.32 10.29
N TYR A 115 13.18 -9.57 9.90
CA TYR A 115 13.71 -9.08 8.62
C TYR A 115 13.02 -9.70 7.40
N LEU A 116 12.64 -10.98 7.51
CA LEU A 116 11.89 -11.65 6.46
C LEU A 116 10.50 -11.03 6.30
N ASN A 117 9.81 -10.72 7.40
CA ASN A 117 8.52 -10.05 7.36
C ASN A 117 8.60 -8.69 6.65
N VAL A 118 9.67 -7.92 6.90
CA VAL A 118 9.94 -6.65 6.19
C VAL A 118 10.14 -6.85 4.69
N GLY A 119 10.70 -7.98 4.24
CA GLY A 119 10.81 -8.28 2.82
C GLY A 119 9.50 -8.79 2.19
N ILE A 120 8.69 -9.54 2.96
CA ILE A 120 7.52 -10.26 2.45
C ILE A 120 6.23 -9.41 2.51
N TYR A 121 6.13 -8.42 3.40
CA TYR A 121 4.86 -7.70 3.59
C TYR A 121 4.24 -7.14 2.30
N PRO A 122 4.97 -6.63 1.28
CA PRO A 122 4.34 -6.11 0.07
C PRO A 122 3.61 -7.21 -0.72
N PHE A 123 4.08 -8.46 -0.66
CA PHE A 123 3.48 -9.59 -1.39
C PHE A 123 2.11 -10.00 -0.84
N THR A 124 1.79 -9.64 0.41
CA THR A 124 0.45 -9.84 0.99
C THR A 124 -0.63 -9.06 0.22
N SER A 125 -0.25 -8.03 -0.53
CA SER A 125 -1.15 -7.23 -1.36
C SER A 125 -1.89 -8.04 -2.42
N ILE A 126 -1.26 -9.05 -3.02
CA ILE A 126 -1.88 -9.90 -4.04
C ILE A 126 -3.10 -10.61 -3.45
N PHE A 127 -2.93 -11.23 -2.29
CA PHE A 127 -4.01 -11.91 -1.58
C PHE A 127 -5.07 -10.93 -1.07
N LEU A 128 -4.65 -9.76 -0.60
CA LEU A 128 -5.56 -8.73 -0.12
C LEU A 128 -6.48 -8.19 -1.23
N VAL A 129 -5.94 -7.97 -2.44
CA VAL A 129 -6.73 -7.51 -3.58
C VAL A 129 -7.76 -8.55 -3.97
N VAL A 130 -7.37 -9.82 -4.06
CA VAL A 130 -8.31 -10.93 -4.30
C VAL A 130 -9.40 -10.96 -3.23
N TYR A 131 -9.01 -10.84 -1.95
CA TYR A 131 -9.96 -10.80 -0.83
C TYR A 131 -10.98 -9.65 -0.95
N CYS A 132 -10.56 -8.47 -1.40
CA CYS A 132 -11.46 -7.33 -1.57
C CYS A 132 -12.48 -7.50 -2.72
N PHE A 133 -12.18 -8.35 -3.72
CA PHE A 133 -13.09 -8.65 -4.83
C PHE A 133 -14.00 -9.85 -4.57
N ILE A 134 -13.61 -10.77 -3.66
CA ILE A 134 -14.40 -11.97 -3.32
C ILE A 134 -15.86 -11.65 -2.96
N PRO A 135 -16.17 -10.66 -2.09
CA PRO A 135 -17.56 -10.32 -1.75
C PRO A 135 -18.36 -9.84 -2.96
N ALA A 136 -17.74 -9.01 -3.81
CA ALA A 136 -18.37 -8.52 -5.02
C ALA A 136 -18.68 -9.67 -6.01
N PHE A 137 -17.74 -10.59 -6.22
CA PHE A 137 -17.97 -11.76 -7.06
C PHE A 137 -19.07 -12.67 -6.52
N SER A 138 -19.13 -12.87 -5.20
CA SER A 138 -20.19 -13.65 -4.56
C SER A 138 -21.57 -13.03 -4.79
N LEU A 139 -21.68 -11.71 -4.72
CA LEU A 139 -22.90 -10.99 -5.02
C LEU A 139 -23.27 -11.07 -6.51
N PHE A 140 -22.31 -11.00 -7.44
CA PHE A 140 -22.59 -11.15 -8.87
C PHE A 140 -23.08 -12.55 -9.26
N THR A 141 -22.45 -13.61 -8.77
CA THR A 141 -22.80 -15.00 -9.15
C THR A 141 -24.00 -15.57 -8.42
N ASN A 142 -24.45 -14.93 -7.33
CA ASN A 142 -25.40 -15.53 -6.39
C ASN A 142 -24.88 -16.78 -5.67
N GLN A 143 -23.59 -17.09 -5.82
CA GLN A 143 -22.96 -18.20 -5.14
C GLN A 143 -22.37 -17.66 -3.84
N PHE A 144 -22.91 -18.13 -2.72
CA PHE A 144 -22.31 -17.83 -1.43
C PHE A 144 -21.00 -18.62 -1.31
N ILE A 145 -19.92 -17.96 -0.88
CA ILE A 145 -18.57 -18.54 -0.81
C ILE A 145 -18.55 -19.84 0.02
N VAL A 146 -19.48 -19.96 0.97
CA VAL A 146 -19.65 -21.15 1.81
C VAL A 146 -20.85 -21.95 1.31
N ALA A 147 -20.61 -23.22 0.94
CA ALA A 147 -21.64 -24.10 0.39
C ALA A 147 -22.85 -24.31 1.32
N SER A 148 -22.65 -24.29 2.64
CA SER A 148 -23.74 -24.36 3.62
C SER A 148 -23.40 -23.66 4.93
N LEU A 149 -24.35 -22.89 5.46
CA LEU A 149 -24.29 -22.28 6.78
C LEU A 149 -24.67 -23.31 7.84
N THR A 150 -23.79 -24.28 8.10
CA THR A 150 -23.99 -25.24 9.20
C THR A 150 -23.80 -24.55 10.55
N VAL A 151 -24.47 -25.05 11.59
CA VAL A 151 -24.29 -24.56 12.97
C VAL A 151 -22.82 -24.61 13.38
N THR A 152 -22.12 -25.69 13.03
CA THR A 152 -20.68 -25.85 13.29
C THR A 152 -19.84 -24.76 12.64
N PHE A 153 -20.12 -24.41 11.38
CA PHE A 153 -19.43 -23.32 10.69
C PHE A 153 -19.66 -21.97 11.38
N LEU A 154 -20.92 -21.68 11.77
CA LEU A 154 -21.25 -20.43 12.47
C LEU A 154 -20.58 -20.35 13.85
N VAL A 155 -20.47 -21.46 14.58
CA VAL A 155 -19.75 -21.53 15.85
C VAL A 155 -18.25 -21.26 15.65
N TYR A 156 -17.61 -21.87 14.64
CA TYR A 156 -16.20 -21.59 14.35
C TYR A 156 -15.98 -20.14 13.93
N LEU A 157 -16.84 -19.58 13.07
CA LEU A 157 -16.78 -18.19 12.68
C LEU A 157 -16.90 -17.28 13.90
N PHE A 158 -17.84 -17.55 14.80
CA PHE A 158 -18.02 -16.80 16.04
C PHE A 158 -16.79 -16.88 16.95
N ILE A 159 -16.23 -18.07 17.18
CA ILE A 159 -15.02 -18.26 18.00
C ILE A 159 -13.84 -17.47 17.43
N ILE A 160 -13.63 -17.53 16.10
CA ILE A 160 -12.55 -16.79 15.44
C ILE A 160 -12.77 -15.29 15.58
N SER A 161 -13.99 -14.78 15.34
CA SER A 161 -14.32 -13.36 15.49
C SER A 161 -14.08 -12.87 16.92
N VAL A 162 -14.57 -13.60 17.93
CA VAL A 162 -14.35 -13.24 19.34
C VAL A 162 -12.87 -13.24 19.69
N THR A 163 -12.11 -14.24 19.22
CA THR A 163 -10.67 -14.33 19.45
C THR A 163 -9.93 -13.14 18.85
N LEU A 164 -10.26 -12.75 17.61
CA LEU A 164 -9.68 -11.57 16.95
C LEU A 164 -10.03 -10.27 17.69
N CYS A 165 -11.27 -10.12 18.16
CA CYS A 165 -11.67 -8.96 18.96
C CYS A 165 -10.89 -8.87 20.29
N ILE A 166 -10.71 -10.00 21.00
CA ILE A 166 -9.94 -10.03 22.25
C ILE A 166 -8.47 -9.67 21.99
N LEU A 167 -7.88 -10.19 20.91
CA LEU A 167 -6.50 -9.87 20.52
C LEU A 167 -6.34 -8.37 20.21
N ALA A 168 -7.26 -7.77 19.46
CA ALA A 168 -7.23 -6.34 19.17
C ALA A 168 -7.34 -5.50 20.45
N VAL A 169 -8.25 -5.85 21.37
CA VAL A 169 -8.39 -5.15 22.66
C VAL A 169 -7.13 -5.29 23.51
N LEU A 170 -6.50 -6.47 23.53
CA LEU A 170 -5.26 -6.70 24.25
C LEU A 170 -4.11 -5.86 23.67
N GLU A 171 -4.00 -5.79 22.35
CA GLU A 171 -3.00 -4.98 21.65
C GLU A 171 -3.16 -3.48 21.96
N ILE A 172 -4.40 -2.97 21.90
CA ILE A 172 -4.73 -1.58 22.21
C ILE A 172 -4.39 -1.27 23.67
N ASN A 173 -4.79 -2.12 24.61
CA ASN A 173 -4.53 -1.93 26.03
C ASN A 173 -3.04 -1.98 26.37
N TRP A 174 -2.27 -2.88 25.74
CA TRP A 174 -0.82 -2.96 25.97
C TRP A 174 -0.11 -1.75 25.38
N SER A 175 -0.48 -1.34 24.17
CA SER A 175 0.17 -0.24 23.44
C SER A 175 -0.20 1.14 23.96
N GLY A 176 -1.32 1.29 24.67
CA GLY A 176 -1.82 2.58 25.16
C GLY A 176 -2.28 3.52 24.04
N ILE A 177 -2.63 2.96 22.88
CA ILE A 177 -3.09 3.68 21.69
C ILE A 177 -4.61 3.81 21.73
N GLU A 178 -5.19 4.86 21.15
CA GLU A 178 -6.64 4.99 21.04
C GLU A 178 -7.22 4.07 19.93
N LEU A 179 -8.44 3.56 20.13
CA LEU A 179 -9.11 2.68 19.17
C LEU A 179 -9.25 3.30 17.77
N GLU A 180 -9.50 4.61 17.70
CA GLU A 180 -9.60 5.32 16.41
C GLU A 180 -8.29 5.27 15.63
N GLU A 181 -7.15 5.39 16.31
CA GLU A 181 -5.84 5.36 15.66
C GLU A 181 -5.48 3.97 15.16
N TRP A 182 -5.80 2.94 15.96
CA TRP A 182 -5.66 1.55 15.55
C TRP A 182 -6.49 1.24 14.31
N TRP A 183 -7.78 1.63 14.30
CA TRP A 183 -8.66 1.43 13.16
C TRP A 183 -8.18 2.20 11.91
N ARG A 184 -7.75 3.45 12.08
CA ARG A 184 -7.20 4.27 10.99
C ARG A 184 -5.93 3.66 10.41
N ASN A 185 -5.11 3.00 11.23
CA ASN A 185 -3.93 2.26 10.77
C ASN A 185 -4.31 1.05 9.91
N GLU A 186 -5.30 0.25 10.33
CA GLU A 186 -5.82 -0.88 9.54
C GLU A 186 -6.40 -0.44 8.19
N GLN A 187 -7.17 0.66 8.19
CA GLN A 187 -7.68 1.26 6.96
C GLN A 187 -6.53 1.69 6.03
N PHE A 188 -5.50 2.33 6.57
CA PHE A 188 -4.33 2.74 5.80
C PHE A 188 -3.53 1.55 5.27
N TRP A 189 -3.38 0.49 6.05
CA TRP A 189 -2.76 -0.77 5.62
C TRP A 189 -3.49 -1.38 4.43
N LEU A 190 -4.82 -1.41 4.46
CA LEU A 190 -5.62 -1.93 3.35
C LEU A 190 -5.51 -1.08 2.09
N ILE A 191 -5.57 0.25 2.22
CA ILE A 191 -5.40 1.20 1.11
C ILE A 191 -4.00 1.08 0.51
N GLY A 192 -2.95 1.05 1.32
CA GLY A 192 -1.57 0.87 0.88
C GLY A 192 -1.33 -0.49 0.21
N GLY A 193 -1.95 -1.54 0.74
CA GLY A 193 -1.95 -2.89 0.18
C GLY A 193 -2.56 -2.95 -1.21
N THR A 194 -3.77 -2.43 -1.38
CA THR A 194 -4.51 -2.45 -2.65
C THR A 194 -4.00 -1.46 -3.70
N SER A 195 -3.05 -0.60 -3.37
CA SER A 195 -2.46 0.38 -4.28
C SER A 195 -0.93 0.23 -4.40
N ALA A 196 -0.19 0.91 -3.53
CA ALA A 196 1.26 1.05 -3.55
C ALA A 196 2.00 -0.31 -3.46
N HIS A 197 1.57 -1.20 -2.56
CA HIS A 197 2.23 -2.50 -2.39
C HIS A 197 2.08 -3.38 -3.63
N LEU A 198 0.88 -3.43 -4.23
CA LEU A 198 0.65 -4.22 -5.44
C LEU A 198 1.49 -3.67 -6.60
N ALA A 199 1.49 -2.35 -6.79
CA ALA A 199 2.28 -1.71 -7.84
C ALA A 199 3.79 -2.02 -7.68
N ALA A 200 4.33 -1.93 -6.46
CA ALA A 200 5.71 -2.28 -6.16
C ALA A 200 6.03 -3.75 -6.47
N VAL A 201 5.13 -4.68 -6.11
CA VAL A 201 5.32 -6.11 -6.38
C VAL A 201 5.31 -6.40 -7.88
N LEU A 202 4.36 -5.84 -8.62
CA LEU A 202 4.29 -5.99 -10.07
C LEU A 202 5.55 -5.44 -10.75
N GLN A 203 6.01 -4.26 -10.33
CA GLN A 203 7.25 -3.66 -10.83
C GLN A 203 8.48 -4.51 -10.50
N GLY A 204 8.59 -5.00 -9.26
CA GLY A 204 9.69 -5.86 -8.84
C GLY A 204 9.74 -7.18 -9.58
N LEU A 205 8.58 -7.82 -9.81
CA LEU A 205 8.49 -9.04 -10.62
C LEU A 205 8.89 -8.78 -12.08
N LEU A 206 8.40 -7.70 -12.68
CA LEU A 206 8.80 -7.30 -14.03
C LEU A 206 10.30 -7.04 -14.12
N LYS A 207 10.89 -6.36 -13.14
CA LYS A 207 12.33 -6.11 -13.06
C LYS A 207 13.14 -7.41 -13.01
N VAL A 208 12.71 -8.39 -12.22
CA VAL A 208 13.38 -9.69 -12.09
C VAL A 208 13.26 -10.52 -13.37
N ILE A 209 12.10 -10.52 -14.02
CA ILE A 209 11.83 -11.33 -15.21
C ILE A 209 12.44 -10.69 -16.48
N ALA A 210 12.29 -9.38 -16.65
CA ALA A 210 12.70 -8.67 -17.87
C ALA A 210 14.12 -8.08 -17.81
N GLY A 211 14.74 -8.01 -16.62
CA GLY A 211 16.07 -7.41 -16.45
C GLY A 211 16.13 -5.91 -16.73
N ILE A 212 14.99 -5.25 -16.94
CA ILE A 212 14.89 -3.81 -17.19
C ILE A 212 14.89 -3.09 -15.85
N GLU A 213 15.91 -2.24 -15.61
CA GLU A 213 15.87 -1.26 -14.54
C GLU A 213 14.79 -0.23 -14.87
N ILE A 214 13.59 -0.39 -14.31
CA ILE A 214 12.56 0.65 -14.36
C ILE A 214 13.08 1.79 -13.48
N SER A 215 13.87 2.68 -14.08
CA SER A 215 14.34 3.89 -13.42
C SER A 215 13.13 4.74 -13.09
N PHE A 216 13.04 5.08 -11.81
CA PHE A 216 11.99 5.90 -11.23
C PHE A 216 11.96 7.24 -11.98
N THR A 217 10.99 7.41 -12.87
CA THR A 217 10.62 8.75 -13.31
C THR A 217 9.92 9.36 -12.12
N LEU A 218 10.69 10.04 -11.27
CA LEU A 218 10.18 11.00 -10.29
C LEU A 218 9.23 11.88 -11.10
N THR A 219 7.92 11.70 -10.92
CA THR A 219 6.94 12.64 -11.48
C THR A 219 7.39 14.00 -11.01
N SER A 220 7.79 14.85 -11.96
CA SER A 220 8.29 16.17 -11.65
C SER A 220 7.24 16.83 -10.76
N LYS A 221 7.69 17.36 -9.63
CA LYS A 221 6.88 18.24 -8.81
C LYS A 221 6.43 19.34 -9.78
N SER A 222 5.16 19.32 -10.19
CA SER A 222 4.58 20.44 -10.90
C SER A 222 4.58 21.56 -9.87
N ALA A 223 5.63 22.37 -9.86
CA ALA A 223 5.60 23.68 -9.26
C ALA A 223 4.63 24.48 -10.15
N GLY A 224 3.34 24.37 -9.84
CA GLY A 224 2.41 25.42 -10.18
C GLY A 224 2.80 26.58 -9.29
N ASP A 225 3.50 27.55 -9.88
CA ASP A 225 3.51 28.93 -9.40
C ASP A 225 2.06 29.38 -9.34
N ASP A 226 1.44 29.31 -8.17
CA ASP A 226 0.30 30.14 -7.82
C ASP A 226 0.52 30.55 -6.37
N ALA A 227 1.14 31.73 -6.22
CA ALA A 227 1.18 32.46 -4.97
C ALA A 227 -0.27 32.75 -4.54
N ASP A 228 -0.65 32.21 -3.38
CA ASP A 228 -1.62 32.74 -2.40
C ASP A 228 -2.47 31.62 -1.75
N ASP A 229 -1.85 30.86 -0.85
CA ASP A 229 -2.39 30.44 0.46
C ASP A 229 -1.47 29.36 1.05
N GLU A 230 -0.88 29.61 2.23
CA GLU A 230 0.02 28.69 2.94
C GLU A 230 -0.65 27.34 3.31
N PHE A 231 -1.98 27.25 3.15
CA PHE A 231 -2.80 26.06 3.37
C PHE A 231 -3.50 25.51 2.13
N SER A 232 -3.27 26.09 0.94
CA SER A 232 -3.89 25.61 -0.30
C SER A 232 -3.33 24.25 -0.73
N ASP A 233 -2.01 24.08 -0.64
CA ASP A 233 -1.30 22.82 -0.92
C ASP A 233 -1.72 21.66 0.00
N LEU A 234 -2.25 21.95 1.19
CA LEU A 234 -2.72 20.94 2.15
C LEU A 234 -3.99 20.20 1.68
N TYR A 235 -4.75 20.78 0.74
CA TYR A 235 -6.02 20.22 0.27
C TYR A 235 -6.06 20.00 -1.25
N LEU A 236 -4.95 20.18 -1.96
CA LEU A 236 -4.86 19.88 -3.39
C LEU A 236 -4.76 18.38 -3.62
N PHE A 237 -5.89 17.80 -4.02
CA PHE A 237 -5.95 16.43 -4.52
C PHE A 237 -5.05 16.29 -5.76
N LYS A 238 -3.96 15.53 -5.64
CA LYS A 238 -3.06 15.21 -6.77
C LYS A 238 -3.41 13.82 -7.26
N TRP A 239 -3.82 13.67 -8.51
CA TRP A 239 -4.14 12.34 -9.04
C TRP A 239 -2.88 11.48 -9.19
N THR A 240 -3.02 10.17 -9.03
CA THR A 240 -1.95 9.20 -9.31
C THR A 240 -2.57 7.90 -9.83
N SER A 241 -1.86 7.17 -10.68
CA SER A 241 -2.33 5.88 -11.22
C SER A 241 -2.52 4.82 -10.13
N LEU A 242 -1.88 4.99 -8.96
CA LEU A 242 -2.04 4.13 -7.78
C LEU A 242 -3.47 4.10 -7.24
N MET A 243 -4.28 5.13 -7.53
CA MET A 243 -5.67 5.22 -7.05
C MET A 243 -6.67 4.44 -7.92
N ILE A 244 -6.28 3.98 -9.11
CA ILE A 244 -7.19 3.30 -10.05
C ILE A 244 -7.76 2.03 -9.41
N LEU A 245 -6.90 1.17 -8.86
CA LEU A 245 -7.33 -0.12 -8.33
C LEU A 245 -8.22 0.00 -7.08
N PRO A 246 -7.89 0.81 -6.05
CA PRO A 246 -8.81 1.11 -4.96
C PRO A 246 -10.17 1.62 -5.44
N CYS A 247 -10.20 2.55 -6.41
CA CYS A 247 -11.45 3.06 -6.97
C CYS A 247 -12.26 1.96 -7.67
N THR A 248 -11.60 1.07 -8.42
CA THR A 248 -12.27 -0.08 -9.04
C THR A 248 -12.86 -1.02 -7.99
N ILE A 249 -12.12 -1.37 -6.94
CA ILE A 249 -12.63 -2.23 -5.85
C ILE A 249 -13.90 -1.62 -5.23
N ILE A 250 -13.88 -0.31 -4.96
CA ILE A 250 -15.03 0.42 -4.41
C ILE A 250 -16.22 0.35 -5.36
N MET A 251 -16.02 0.70 -6.64
CA MET A 251 -17.11 0.70 -7.63
C MET A 251 -17.68 -0.69 -7.88
N THR A 252 -16.83 -1.70 -8.02
CA THR A 252 -17.25 -3.08 -8.22
C THR A 252 -18.06 -3.58 -7.02
N ASN A 253 -17.68 -3.26 -5.78
CA ASN A 253 -18.47 -3.61 -4.60
C ASN A 253 -19.82 -2.88 -4.55
N PHE A 254 -19.88 -1.58 -4.90
CA PHE A 254 -21.15 -0.84 -4.97
C PHE A 254 -22.09 -1.42 -6.04
N ILE A 255 -21.58 -1.68 -7.24
CA ILE A 255 -22.37 -2.28 -8.34
C ILE A 255 -22.83 -3.68 -7.93
N ALA A 256 -21.97 -4.48 -7.31
CA ALA A 256 -22.33 -5.82 -6.86
C ALA A 256 -23.44 -5.82 -5.81
N ILE A 257 -23.43 -4.87 -4.87
CA ILE A 257 -24.53 -4.67 -3.91
C ILE A 257 -25.82 -4.33 -4.66
N ALA A 258 -25.78 -3.38 -5.60
CA ALA A 258 -26.97 -3.00 -6.37
C ALA A 258 -27.54 -4.17 -7.18
N VAL A 259 -26.68 -4.94 -7.84
CA VAL A 259 -27.06 -6.13 -8.61
C VAL A 259 -27.61 -7.23 -7.70
N GLY A 260 -26.95 -7.50 -6.56
CA GLY A 260 -27.40 -8.50 -5.59
C GLY A 260 -28.78 -8.16 -4.99
N VAL A 261 -29.00 -6.90 -4.63
CA VAL A 261 -30.28 -6.39 -4.12
C VAL A 261 -31.36 -6.51 -5.19
N SER A 262 -31.10 -5.99 -6.40
CA SER A 262 -32.03 -6.07 -7.53
C SER A 262 -32.44 -7.52 -7.82
N ARG A 263 -31.46 -8.42 -7.99
CA ARG A 263 -31.71 -9.84 -8.25
C ARG A 263 -32.56 -10.49 -7.16
N THR A 264 -32.33 -10.16 -5.89
CA THR A 264 -33.08 -10.76 -4.78
C THR A 264 -34.52 -10.25 -4.73
N ILE A 265 -34.75 -8.97 -5.03
CA ILE A 265 -36.09 -8.37 -5.07
C ILE A 265 -36.94 -8.95 -6.20
N TYR A 266 -36.34 -9.18 -7.38
CA TYR A 266 -37.05 -9.70 -8.56
C TYR A 266 -37.03 -11.23 -8.67
N SER A 267 -36.50 -11.96 -7.67
CA SER A 267 -36.48 -13.43 -7.70
C SER A 267 -37.78 -14.02 -7.15
N GLU A 268 -38.26 -15.08 -7.78
CA GLU A 268 -39.45 -15.84 -7.32
C GLU A 268 -39.24 -16.49 -5.94
N ALA A 269 -37.99 -16.82 -5.57
CA ALA A 269 -37.62 -17.40 -4.28
C ALA A 269 -36.46 -16.62 -3.63
N PRO A 270 -36.76 -15.51 -2.94
CA PRO A 270 -35.74 -14.59 -2.45
C PRO A 270 -34.89 -15.21 -1.32
N GLN A 271 -33.57 -15.26 -1.54
CA GLN A 271 -32.60 -15.79 -0.58
C GLN A 271 -31.96 -14.68 0.27
N TRP A 272 -32.75 -14.07 1.16
CA TRP A 272 -32.34 -12.93 1.99
C TRP A 272 -31.09 -13.16 2.84
N SER A 273 -30.91 -14.36 3.38
CA SER A 273 -29.74 -14.69 4.21
C SER A 273 -28.41 -14.59 3.45
N LYS A 274 -28.39 -15.05 2.18
CA LYS A 274 -27.21 -14.94 1.31
C LYS A 274 -26.93 -13.50 0.92
N LEU A 275 -27.99 -12.73 0.63
CA LEU A 275 -27.86 -11.30 0.34
C LEU A 275 -27.26 -10.56 1.54
N LEU A 276 -27.80 -10.77 2.75
CA LEU A 276 -27.31 -10.14 3.97
C LEU A 276 -25.84 -10.46 4.22
N GLY A 277 -25.43 -11.73 4.08
CA GLY A 277 -24.04 -12.13 4.22
C GLY A 277 -23.12 -11.46 3.19
N GLY A 278 -23.50 -11.49 1.91
CA GLY A 278 -22.71 -10.86 0.84
C GLY A 278 -22.60 -9.34 1.00
N VAL A 279 -23.71 -8.67 1.31
CA VAL A 279 -23.74 -7.21 1.57
C VAL A 279 -22.92 -6.85 2.81
N PHE A 280 -22.94 -7.67 3.86
CA PHE A 280 -22.11 -7.44 5.05
C PHE A 280 -20.62 -7.43 4.72
N PHE A 281 -20.13 -8.43 3.97
CA PHE A 281 -18.72 -8.48 3.58
C PHE A 281 -18.34 -7.36 2.61
N SER A 282 -19.18 -7.04 1.63
CA SER A 282 -18.94 -5.90 0.74
C SER A 282 -18.95 -4.57 1.49
N PHE A 283 -19.85 -4.39 2.45
CA PHE A 283 -19.89 -3.21 3.31
C PHE A 283 -18.63 -3.11 4.18
N TRP A 284 -18.14 -4.23 4.73
CA TRP A 284 -16.90 -4.27 5.49
C TRP A 284 -15.69 -3.79 4.68
N VAL A 285 -15.57 -4.22 3.42
CA VAL A 285 -14.54 -3.73 2.49
C VAL A 285 -14.70 -2.23 2.26
N LEU A 286 -15.92 -1.75 1.97
CA LEU A 286 -16.19 -0.33 1.75
C LEU A 286 -15.90 0.55 2.99
N ALA A 287 -16.17 0.03 4.19
CA ALA A 287 -15.85 0.71 5.45
C ALA A 287 -14.35 0.93 5.64
N HIS A 288 -13.50 0.01 5.15
CA HIS A 288 -12.05 0.20 5.17
C HIS A 288 -11.58 1.28 4.19
N PHE A 289 -12.27 1.43 3.06
CA PHE A 289 -11.99 2.46 2.07
C PHE A 289 -12.62 3.83 2.40
N TYR A 290 -13.38 3.97 3.49
CA TYR A 290 -14.03 5.23 3.85
C TYR A 290 -13.07 6.43 3.94
N PRO A 291 -11.89 6.35 4.58
CA PRO A 291 -10.94 7.48 4.63
C PRO A 291 -10.37 7.82 3.26
N PHE A 292 -10.21 6.81 2.39
CA PHE A 292 -9.76 7.02 1.02
C PHE A 292 -10.80 7.81 0.22
N VAL A 293 -12.07 7.42 0.30
CA VAL A 293 -13.18 8.14 -0.32
C VAL A 293 -13.31 9.55 0.25
N LYS A 294 -13.20 9.72 1.57
CA LYS A 294 -13.20 11.04 2.21
C LYS A 294 -12.03 11.91 1.75
N GLY A 295 -10.85 11.31 1.55
CA GLY A 295 -9.66 11.97 1.00
C GLY A 295 -9.82 12.37 -0.48
N LEU A 296 -10.52 11.55 -1.27
CA LEU A 296 -10.91 11.89 -2.64
C LEU A 296 -11.91 13.06 -2.68
N MET A 297 -12.87 13.08 -1.77
CA MET A 297 -13.98 14.06 -1.70
C MET A 297 -13.59 15.38 -0.99
N GLY A 298 -12.33 15.81 -1.03
CA GLY A 298 -11.85 17.03 -0.37
C GLY A 298 -12.68 18.29 -0.65
N ARG A 299 -12.42 19.40 0.07
CA ARG A 299 -13.25 20.61 0.16
C ARG A 299 -13.71 21.26 -1.19
N ARG A 300 -13.08 20.91 -2.32
CA ARG A 300 -13.44 21.33 -3.70
C ARG A 300 -13.75 20.19 -4.68
N GLY A 301 -13.82 18.93 -4.24
CA GLY A 301 -14.48 17.82 -4.94
C GLY A 301 -14.03 17.52 -6.38
N ARG A 302 -12.84 17.94 -6.83
CA ARG A 302 -12.36 17.68 -8.19
C ARG A 302 -11.42 16.48 -8.22
N THR A 303 -11.91 15.30 -7.88
CA THR A 303 -11.34 14.08 -8.45
C THR A 303 -11.50 14.18 -9.97
N PRO A 304 -10.43 14.12 -10.76
CA PRO A 304 -10.53 14.24 -12.20
C PRO A 304 -11.41 13.09 -12.72
N THR A 305 -12.37 13.43 -13.59
CA THR A 305 -13.34 12.50 -14.18
C THR A 305 -12.67 11.25 -14.75
N ILE A 306 -11.41 11.36 -15.19
CA ILE A 306 -10.61 10.24 -15.68
C ILE A 306 -10.51 9.07 -14.68
N ILE A 307 -10.45 9.31 -13.36
CA ILE A 307 -10.39 8.22 -12.37
C ILE A 307 -11.69 7.44 -12.38
N TYR A 308 -12.84 8.13 -12.36
CA TYR A 308 -14.15 7.48 -12.45
C TYR A 308 -14.33 6.77 -13.78
N VAL A 309 -13.85 7.34 -14.89
CA VAL A 309 -13.94 6.71 -16.21
C VAL A 309 -13.10 5.43 -16.24
N TRP A 310 -11.84 5.44 -15.80
CA TRP A 310 -11.00 4.24 -15.79
C TRP A 310 -11.49 3.18 -14.81
N SER A 311 -11.93 3.58 -13.62
CA SER A 311 -12.48 2.64 -12.65
C SER A 311 -13.83 2.08 -13.08
N ALA A 312 -14.68 2.87 -13.77
CA ALA A 312 -15.89 2.40 -14.44
C ALA A 312 -15.57 1.40 -15.53
N LEU A 313 -14.67 1.75 -16.46
CA LEU A 313 -14.26 0.87 -17.55
C LEU A 313 -13.68 -0.43 -17.01
N LEU A 314 -12.77 -0.37 -16.02
CA LEU A 314 -12.18 -1.57 -15.44
C LEU A 314 -13.23 -2.40 -14.70
N SER A 315 -14.13 -1.78 -13.95
CA SER A 315 -15.24 -2.49 -13.28
C SER A 315 -16.17 -3.16 -14.29
N ILE A 316 -16.50 -2.48 -15.40
CA ILE A 316 -17.31 -3.03 -16.49
C ILE A 316 -16.56 -4.19 -17.15
N CYS A 317 -15.29 -4.03 -17.51
CA CYS A 317 -14.47 -5.08 -18.09
C CYS A 317 -14.38 -6.31 -17.18
N ILE A 318 -14.15 -6.12 -15.88
CA ILE A 318 -14.11 -7.22 -14.90
C ILE A 318 -15.49 -7.90 -14.81
N SER A 319 -16.57 -7.12 -14.77
CA SER A 319 -17.93 -7.66 -14.72
C SER A 319 -18.28 -8.45 -15.99
N LEU A 320 -17.92 -7.94 -17.17
CA LEU A 320 -18.14 -8.59 -18.47
C LEU A 320 -17.26 -9.82 -18.66
N LEU A 321 -15.98 -9.75 -18.28
CA LEU A 321 -15.07 -10.89 -18.30
C LEU A 321 -15.60 -12.01 -17.39
N TRP A 322 -16.14 -11.65 -16.23
CA TRP A 322 -16.74 -12.61 -15.32
C TRP A 322 -18.01 -13.26 -15.91
N VAL A 323 -18.91 -12.47 -16.50
CA VAL A 323 -20.09 -13.00 -17.21
C VAL A 323 -19.71 -13.88 -18.40
N ALA A 324 -18.58 -13.61 -19.07
CA ALA A 324 -18.08 -14.45 -20.15
C ALA A 324 -17.50 -15.78 -19.65
N ILE A 325 -16.94 -15.82 -18.44
CA ILE A 325 -16.38 -17.04 -17.83
C ILE A 325 -17.48 -17.93 -17.23
N ASP A 326 -18.49 -17.34 -16.60
CA ASP A 326 -19.65 -18.04 -16.03
C ASP A 326 -20.96 -17.43 -16.58
N PRO A 327 -21.33 -17.75 -17.83
CA PRO A 327 -22.54 -17.22 -18.43
C PRO A 327 -23.75 -17.70 -17.63
N PRO A 328 -24.69 -16.79 -17.25
CA PRO A 328 -25.92 -17.20 -16.58
C PRO A 328 -26.60 -18.26 -17.44
N SER A 329 -26.84 -19.43 -16.84
CA SER A 329 -27.40 -20.61 -17.48
C SER A 329 -28.68 -20.25 -18.23
N GLY A 330 -28.56 -20.08 -19.56
CA GLY A 330 -29.65 -19.67 -20.44
C GLY A 330 -29.24 -18.96 -21.73
N ASN A 331 -28.10 -18.26 -21.80
CA ASN A 331 -27.70 -17.48 -22.99
C ASN A 331 -26.42 -18.00 -23.67
N ASN A 332 -26.53 -19.13 -24.38
CA ASN A 332 -25.53 -19.59 -25.35
C ASN A 332 -25.62 -18.84 -26.71
N GLN A 333 -26.04 -17.57 -26.71
CA GLN A 333 -26.06 -16.74 -27.92
C GLN A 333 -25.36 -15.40 -27.66
N ILE A 334 -24.03 -15.46 -27.54
CA ILE A 334 -23.18 -14.30 -27.83
C ILE A 334 -23.14 -14.17 -29.36
N GLY A 335 -24.22 -13.64 -29.93
CA GLY A 335 -24.43 -13.60 -31.38
C GLY A 335 -25.87 -13.30 -31.75
N GLY A 336 -26.45 -12.24 -31.16
CA GLY A 336 -27.75 -11.74 -31.59
C GLY A 336 -27.66 -11.27 -33.04
N LEU A 337 -28.21 -12.08 -33.95
CA LEU A 337 -28.45 -11.71 -35.34
C LEU A 337 -29.42 -10.52 -35.32
N PHE A 338 -28.93 -9.33 -35.67
CA PHE A 338 -29.79 -8.19 -36.00
C PHE A 338 -30.59 -8.54 -37.25
N GLN A 339 -31.85 -8.94 -37.09
CA GLN A 339 -32.85 -8.87 -38.14
C GLN A 339 -33.79 -7.72 -37.80
N LEU A 340 -33.63 -6.62 -38.54
CA LEU A 340 -34.58 -5.53 -38.57
C LEU A 340 -35.80 -5.93 -39.42
N PRO A 341 -37.00 -5.43 -39.10
CA PRO A 341 -38.24 -5.71 -39.83
C PRO A 341 -38.22 -5.23 -41.28
#